data_AF-A0A0M2V047-F1
#
_entry.id   AF-A0A0M2V047-F1
#
_cell.length_a   1.000
_cell.length_b   1.000
_cell.length_c   1.000
_cell.angle_alpha   90.00
_cell.angle_beta   90.00
_cell.angle_gamma   90.00
#
_symmetry.space_group_name_H-M   'P 1'
#
loop_
_entity.id
_entity.type
_entity.pdbx_description
1 polymer ?
#
loop_
_entity_poly.entity_id
_entity_poly.type
_entity_poly.pdbx_seq_one_letter_code
_entity_poly.pdbx_strand_id
1 'polypeptide(L)' 'MSYFVGIDLHSDNSYVGVIDKNDSRIFGKKLPMILT' A
#
# COMPACT_ATOMS: atom_id res chain seq x y z
N MET A 1 15.72 -5.76 -10.77
CA MET A 1 14.39 -5.13 -10.63
C MET A 1 14.12 -5.05 -9.14
N SER A 2 13.91 -3.87 -8.58
CA SER A 2 13.68 -3.71 -7.14
C SER A 2 12.33 -3.06 -6.92
N TYR A 3 11.59 -3.62 -5.97
CA TYR A 3 10.26 -3.14 -5.58
C TYR A 3 10.24 -2.96 -4.07
N PHE A 4 9.54 -1.93 -3.63
CA PHE A 4 9.42 -1.58 -2.23
C PHE A 4 7.94 -1.58 -1.86
N VAL A 5 7.61 -2.23 -0.75
CA VAL A 5 6.25 -2.31 -0.23
C VAL A 5 6.10 -1.34 0.92
N GLY A 6 5.10 -0.47 0.85
CA GLY A 6 4.69 0.41 1.94
C GLY A 6 3.32 0.01 2.46
N ILE A 7 3.17 0.00 3.79
CA ILE A 7 1.88 -0.16 4.46
C ILE A 7 1.61 1.10 5.24
N ASP A 8 0.50 1.76 4.94
CA ASP A 8 -0.04 2.88 5.69
C ASP A 8 -1.20 2.36 6.54
N LEU A 9 -1.03 2.37 7.85
CA LEU A 9 -2.02 1.87 8.79
C LEU A 9 -2.85 3.03 9.35
N HIS A 10 -4.15 2.94 9.14
CA HIS A 10 -5.13 3.88 9.65
C HIS A 10 -6.38 3.12 10.12
N SER A 11 -7.13 3.69 11.07
CA SER A 11 -8.23 3.02 11.76
C SER A 11 -9.35 2.50 10.85
N ASP A 12 -9.60 3.14 9.71
CA ASP A 12 -10.69 2.83 8.78
C ASP A 12 -10.28 2.89 7.30
N ASN A 13 -9.00 3.19 7.04
CA ASN A 13 -8.48 3.46 5.70
C ASN A 13 -7.03 3.01 5.52
N SER A 14 -6.69 1.85 6.07
CA SER A 14 -5.37 1.27 5.83
C SER A 14 -5.13 1.01 4.34
N TYR A 15 -3.89 1.15 3.90
CA TYR A 15 -3.51 1.13 2.49
C TYR A 15 -2.19 0.37 2.27
N VAL A 16 -2.08 -0.37 1.17
CA VAL A 16 -0.82 -0.99 0.73
C VAL A 16 -0.41 -0.45 -0.64
N GLY A 17 0.86 -0.09 -0.77
CA GLY A 17 1.45 0.42 -2.01
C GLY A 17 2.71 -0.33 -2.40
N VAL A 18 2.99 -0.40 -3.69
CA VAL A 18 4.29 -0.84 -4.22
C VAL A 18 4.85 0.25 -5.11
N ILE A 19 6.12 0.60 -4.88
CA ILE A 19 6.89 1.52 -5.72
C ILE A 19 8.10 0.79 -6.33
N ASP A 20 8.58 1.30 -7.47
CA ASP A 20 9.86 0.89 -8.04
C ASP A 20 11.01 1.74 -7.49
N LYS A 21 12.23 1.53 -8.00
CA LYS A 21 13.45 2.25 -7.61
C LYS A 21 13.49 3.74 -8.02
N ASN A 22 12.56 4.18 -8.86
CA ASN A 22 12.44 5.56 -9.31
C ASN A 22 11.27 6.26 -8.58
N ASP A 23 10.86 5.72 -7.43
CA ASP A 23 9.71 6.16 -6.64
C ASP A 23 8.38 6.13 -7.41
N SER A 24 8.31 5.40 -8.52
CA SER A 24 7.09 5.30 -9.32
C SER A 24 6.14 4.29 -8.71
N ARG A 25 4.92 4.73 -8.40
CA ARG A 25 3.87 3.86 -7.87
C ARG A 25 3.33 2.94 -8.96
N ILE A 26 3.55 1.65 -8.79
CA ILE A 26 3.09 0.61 -9.72
C ILE A 26 1.87 -0.16 -9.21
N PHE A 27 1.61 -0.12 -7.90
CA PHE A 27 0.44 -0.72 -7.29
C PHE A 27 -0.05 0.09 -6.10
N GLY A 28 -1.36 0.12 -5.92
CA GLY A 28 -1.99 0.68 -4.73
C GLY A 28 -3.36 0.06 -4.48
N LYS A 29 -3.61 -0.36 -3.24
CA LYS A 29 -4.91 -0.88 -2.83
C LYS A 29 -5.25 -0.45 -1.40
N LYS A 30 -6.47 0.07 -1.23
CA LYS A 30 -7.10 0.23 0.09
C LYS A 30 -7.37 -1.16 0.66
N LEU A 31 -6.94 -1.39 1.90
CA LEU A 31 -7.22 -2.64 2.60
C LEU A 31 -8.68 -2.65 3.06
N PRO A 32 -9.37 -3.79 2.95
CA PRO A 32 -10.71 -3.92 3.46
C PRO A 32 -10.71 -3.70 4.97
N MET A 33 -11.60 -2.83 5.44
CA MET A 33 -11.91 -2.73 6.85
C MET A 33 -12.72 -3.97 7.25
N ILE A 34 -12.16 -4.79 8.13
CA ILE A 34 -12.88 -5.93 8.69
C ILE A 34 -13.62 -5.42 9.94
N LEU A 35 -14.92 -5.15 9.80
CA LEU A 35 -15.85 -5.09 10.92
C LEU A 35 -16.35 -6.52 11.15
N THR A 36 -15.73 -7.23 12.10
CA THR A 36 -16.29 -8.45 12.70
C THR A 36 -16.92 -8.12 14.04
#